data_AF-A6JCK2-F1
#
_entry.id   AF-A6JCK2-F1
#
_cell.length_a   1.000
_cell.length_b   1.000
_cell.length_c   1.000
_cell.angle_alpha   90.00
_cell.angle_beta   90.00
_cell.angle_gamma   90.00
#
_symmetry.space_group_name_H-M   'P 1'
#
loop_
_entity.id
_entity.type
_entity.pdbx_description
1 polymer ?
#
loop_
_entity_poly.entity_id
_entity_poly.type
_entity_poly.pdbx_seq_one_letter_code
_entity_poly.pdbx_strand_id
1 'polypeptide(L)'
;MQLDSTSHLDYVPYRASRVVAIRPVSHRRQSNFPFQGKSTMKEDFPAWESCRQGLIKQQQQIPNPSGKFEGLSTFRSHFVPHELIPTESCKPLNEALKSSVPLDDVTMYSIQFTPKKQEICPASYPSPPGYIFENTNSQGHKFFRKIIPAVKAF
;
A
#
# COMPACT_ATOMS: atom_id res chain seq x y z
N MET A 1 -123.58 108.01 13.67
CA MET A 1 -122.35 107.95 14.49
C MET A 1 -121.30 107.23 13.65
N GLN A 2 -120.28 107.94 13.17
CA GLN A 2 -119.16 107.35 12.43
C GLN A 2 -118.16 106.81 13.47
N LEU A 3 -117.78 105.53 13.38
CA LEU A 3 -117.02 104.79 14.40
C LEU A 3 -115.54 104.61 14.04
N ASP A 4 -115.00 105.45 13.17
CA ASP A 4 -113.62 105.31 12.70
C ASP A 4 -112.71 106.29 13.44
N SER A 5 -111.73 105.76 14.16
CA SER A 5 -110.71 106.58 14.84
C SER A 5 -109.71 107.15 13.82
N THR A 6 -109.19 108.36 14.06
CA THR A 6 -108.19 109.01 13.18
C THR A 6 -107.00 108.11 12.90
N SER A 7 -106.52 107.39 13.91
CA SER A 7 -105.44 106.41 13.77
C SER A 7 -105.72 105.32 12.74
N HIS A 8 -106.98 104.88 12.58
CA HIS A 8 -107.32 103.82 11.63
C HIS A 8 -107.35 104.32 10.19
N LEU A 9 -107.72 105.58 9.98
CA LEU A 9 -107.71 106.21 8.66
C LEU A 9 -106.30 106.62 8.24
N ASP A 10 -105.46 107.06 9.17
CA ASP A 10 -104.13 107.58 8.87
C ASP A 10 -103.07 106.48 8.64
N TYR A 11 -103.25 105.28 9.21
CA TYR A 11 -102.29 104.19 9.14
C TYR A 11 -102.81 102.97 8.35
N VAL A 12 -102.83 103.11 7.02
CA VAL A 12 -103.19 102.03 6.09
C VAL A 12 -101.93 101.37 5.52
N PRO A 13 -101.80 100.02 5.53
CA PRO A 13 -100.62 99.34 5.02
C PRO A 13 -100.51 99.46 3.50
N TYR A 14 -99.42 100.09 3.03
CA TYR A 14 -99.10 100.17 1.60
C TYR A 14 -98.29 98.95 1.14
N ARG A 15 -98.66 98.38 -0.02
CA ARG A 15 -97.86 97.32 -0.65
C ARG A 15 -96.67 97.93 -1.40
N ALA A 16 -95.49 97.84 -0.80
CA ALA A 16 -94.25 98.21 -1.48
C ALA A 16 -93.79 97.09 -2.44
N SER A 17 -93.49 97.43 -3.69
CA SER A 17 -92.84 96.52 -4.65
C SER A 17 -91.33 96.48 -4.43
N ARG A 18 -90.72 95.29 -4.46
CA ARG A 18 -89.28 95.14 -4.27
C ARG A 18 -88.55 95.63 -5.53
N VAL A 19 -87.63 96.60 -5.36
CA VAL A 19 -86.80 97.12 -6.46
C VAL A 19 -85.71 96.11 -6.80
N VAL A 20 -85.51 95.83 -8.09
CA VAL A 20 -84.45 94.92 -8.56
C VAL A 20 -83.10 95.63 -8.47
N ALA A 21 -82.07 94.94 -7.96
CA ALA A 21 -80.73 95.49 -7.86
C ALA A 21 -80.14 95.77 -9.25
N ILE A 22 -79.74 97.03 -9.50
CA ILE A 22 -79.01 97.43 -10.70
C ILE A 22 -77.55 97.02 -10.50
N ARG A 23 -77.14 95.90 -11.11
CA ARG A 23 -75.74 95.45 -11.11
C ARG A 23 -75.29 95.03 -12.50
N PRO A 24 -73.98 95.15 -12.82
CA PRO A 24 -73.45 94.78 -14.12
C PRO A 24 -73.67 93.29 -14.42
N VAL A 25 -74.00 92.97 -15.68
CA VAL A 25 -74.14 91.59 -16.15
C VAL A 25 -72.74 90.95 -16.18
N SER A 26 -72.56 89.86 -15.43
CA SER A 26 -71.28 89.14 -15.41
C SER A 26 -71.09 88.32 -16.69
N HIS A 27 -70.26 88.77 -17.61
CA HIS A 27 -69.80 87.95 -18.72
C HIS A 27 -68.68 87.02 -18.25
N ARG A 28 -68.96 85.72 -18.07
CA ARG A 28 -67.92 84.70 -17.87
C ARG A 28 -67.11 84.59 -19.16
N ARG A 29 -65.82 84.93 -19.12
CA ARG A 29 -64.90 84.57 -20.21
C ARG A 29 -64.62 83.07 -20.12
N GLN A 30 -65.10 82.31 -21.09
CA GLN A 30 -64.64 80.93 -21.27
C GLN A 30 -63.42 80.96 -22.19
N SER A 31 -62.28 80.56 -21.64
CA SER A 31 -61.06 80.30 -22.39
C SER A 31 -61.10 78.85 -22.86
N ASN A 32 -61.07 78.62 -24.18
CA ASN A 32 -61.03 77.28 -24.78
C ASN A 32 -59.59 76.83 -25.11
N PHE A 33 -58.57 77.43 -24.49
CA PHE A 33 -57.20 77.01 -24.74
C PHE A 33 -56.91 75.65 -24.06
N PRO A 34 -56.35 74.67 -24.78
CA PRO A 34 -56.02 73.38 -24.20
C PRO A 34 -54.92 73.53 -23.14
N PHE A 35 -55.05 72.80 -22.05
CA PHE A 35 -54.03 72.77 -20.99
C PHE A 35 -52.75 72.09 -21.50
N GLN A 36 -51.63 72.80 -21.44
CA GLN A 36 -50.31 72.24 -21.74
C GLN A 36 -49.78 71.48 -20.51
N GLY A 37 -50.26 70.25 -20.33
CA GLY A 37 -49.95 69.40 -19.17
C GLY A 37 -48.70 68.53 -19.33
N LYS A 38 -47.61 69.05 -19.89
CA LYS A 38 -46.33 68.32 -19.93
C LYS A 38 -45.41 68.85 -18.84
N SER A 39 -45.08 68.00 -17.87
CA SER A 39 -44.09 68.29 -16.84
C SER A 39 -42.69 67.98 -17.36
N THR A 40 -41.69 68.74 -16.91
CA THR A 40 -40.25 68.52 -17.16
C THR A 40 -39.82 67.07 -16.94
N MET A 41 -40.33 66.43 -15.88
CA MET A 41 -40.10 65.00 -15.59
C MET A 41 -40.50 64.04 -16.73
N LYS A 42 -41.58 64.35 -17.44
CA LYS A 42 -42.08 63.50 -18.53
C LYS A 42 -41.30 63.72 -19.82
N GLU A 43 -40.72 64.91 -20.00
CA GLU A 43 -39.94 65.27 -21.17
C GLU A 43 -38.50 64.76 -21.05
N ASP A 44 -37.90 64.89 -19.86
CA ASP A 44 -36.48 64.56 -19.64
C ASP A 44 -36.21 63.07 -19.39
N PHE A 45 -37.21 62.31 -18.96
CA PHE A 45 -37.06 60.90 -18.61
C PHE A 45 -37.98 59.98 -19.42
N PRO A 46 -37.80 59.89 -20.76
CA PRO A 46 -38.49 58.89 -21.56
C PRO A 46 -37.96 57.48 -21.26
N ALA A 47 -38.76 56.47 -21.54
CA ALA A 47 -38.30 55.08 -21.48
C ALA A 47 -37.30 54.83 -22.62
N TRP A 48 -36.01 54.85 -22.30
CA TRP A 48 -34.95 54.51 -23.25
C TRP A 48 -34.97 53.01 -23.55
N GLU A 49 -34.86 52.64 -24.83
CA GLU A 49 -34.73 51.23 -25.22
C GLU A 49 -33.40 50.67 -24.70
N SER A 50 -33.48 49.72 -23.77
CA SER A 50 -32.31 48.96 -23.33
C SER A 50 -32.02 47.87 -24.36
N CYS A 51 -30.98 48.05 -25.17
CA CYS A 51 -30.47 46.97 -26.01
C CYS A 51 -30.00 45.82 -25.12
N ARG A 52 -30.57 44.61 -25.31
CA ARG A 52 -30.06 43.41 -24.63
C ARG A 52 -28.64 43.16 -25.12
N GLN A 53 -27.71 43.03 -24.18
CA GLN A 53 -26.34 42.63 -24.47
C GLN A 53 -26.39 41.26 -25.15
N GLY A 54 -25.78 41.14 -26.34
CA GLY A 54 -25.80 39.90 -27.11
C GLY A 54 -25.24 38.72 -26.30
N LEU A 55 -25.71 37.51 -26.61
CA LEU A 55 -25.19 36.29 -25.98
C LEU A 55 -23.66 36.24 -26.17
N ILE A 56 -22.92 36.05 -25.08
CA ILE A 56 -21.49 35.80 -25.12
C ILE A 56 -21.28 34.46 -25.82
N LYS A 57 -20.99 34.49 -27.12
CA LYS A 57 -20.61 33.30 -27.86
C LYS A 57 -19.22 32.88 -27.40
N GLN A 58 -19.11 31.67 -26.86
CA GLN A 58 -17.81 31.04 -26.61
C GLN A 58 -17.05 30.95 -27.95
N GLN A 59 -15.79 31.37 -27.97
CA GLN A 59 -14.95 31.26 -29.16
C GLN A 59 -14.81 29.80 -29.58
N GLN A 60 -14.67 29.55 -30.89
CA GLN A 60 -14.47 28.18 -31.40
C GLN A 60 -13.20 27.60 -30.75
N GLN A 61 -13.37 26.51 -29.99
CA GLN A 61 -12.25 25.82 -29.36
C GLN A 61 -11.39 25.14 -30.43
N ILE A 62 -10.07 25.25 -30.29
CA ILE A 62 -9.10 24.54 -31.13
C ILE A 62 -9.37 23.03 -31.00
N PRO A 63 -9.41 22.27 -32.10
CA PRO A 63 -9.64 20.83 -32.05
C PRO A 63 -8.52 20.14 -31.26
N ASN A 64 -8.91 19.18 -30.42
CA ASN A 64 -7.96 18.40 -29.63
C ASN A 64 -7.01 17.63 -30.55
N PRO A 65 -5.72 17.51 -30.18
CA PRO A 65 -4.77 16.71 -30.95
C PRO A 65 -5.25 15.24 -31.00
N SER A 66 -5.37 14.71 -32.22
CA SER A 66 -5.87 13.35 -32.49
C SER A 66 -4.77 12.28 -32.49
N GLY A 67 -3.53 12.64 -32.13
CA GLY A 67 -2.38 11.73 -32.15
C GLY A 67 -2.40 10.74 -30.98
N LYS A 68 -2.11 9.47 -31.25
CA LYS A 68 -1.90 8.46 -30.19
C LYS A 68 -0.53 8.69 -29.55
N PHE A 69 -0.48 8.72 -28.23
CA PHE A 69 0.78 8.73 -27.47
C PHE A 69 1.24 7.29 -27.25
N GLU A 70 2.43 6.93 -27.75
CA GLU A 70 2.95 5.56 -27.63
C GLU A 70 3.29 5.16 -26.18
N GLY A 71 3.67 6.12 -25.32
CA GLY A 71 3.91 5.87 -23.90
C GLY A 71 5.07 4.92 -23.58
N LEU A 72 5.94 4.65 -24.57
CA LEU A 72 7.13 3.82 -24.41
C LEU A 72 8.33 4.71 -24.07
N SER A 73 8.83 4.56 -22.85
CA SER A 73 10.09 5.20 -22.44
C SER A 73 11.28 4.34 -22.85
N THR A 74 12.45 4.96 -23.01
CA THR A 74 13.72 4.28 -23.29
C THR A 74 14.03 3.18 -22.27
N PHE A 75 13.66 3.38 -21.00
CA PHE A 75 13.81 2.36 -19.98
C PHE A 75 12.95 1.12 -20.29
N ARG A 76 11.66 1.33 -20.61
CA ARG A 76 10.74 0.23 -20.93
C ARG A 76 11.08 -0.48 -22.23
N SER A 77 11.71 0.19 -23.19
CA SER A 77 12.12 -0.42 -24.45
C SER A 77 13.44 -1.19 -24.35
N HIS A 78 14.38 -0.75 -23.51
CA HIS A 78 15.74 -1.30 -23.47
C HIS A 78 16.01 -2.23 -22.30
N PHE A 79 15.28 -2.13 -21.20
CA PHE A 79 15.50 -2.96 -20.01
C PHE A 79 14.40 -4.02 -19.90
N VAL A 80 14.50 -5.05 -20.75
CA VAL A 80 13.58 -6.19 -20.79
C VAL A 80 14.26 -7.41 -20.17
N PRO A 81 13.54 -8.31 -19.49
CA PRO A 81 14.11 -9.57 -19.03
C PRO A 81 14.71 -10.36 -20.19
N HIS A 82 15.99 -10.72 -20.07
CA HIS A 82 16.68 -11.61 -21.01
C HIS A 82 16.71 -13.03 -20.46
N GLU A 83 16.63 -14.01 -21.36
CA GLU A 83 16.83 -15.41 -20.97
C GLU A 83 18.26 -15.62 -20.46
N LEU A 84 18.37 -16.21 -19.27
CA LEU A 84 19.66 -16.54 -18.70
C LEU A 84 20.11 -17.89 -19.28
N ILE A 85 21.27 -17.90 -19.92
CA ILE A 85 21.90 -19.14 -20.40
C ILE A 85 22.67 -19.75 -19.23
N PRO A 86 22.31 -20.95 -18.73
CA PRO A 86 23.05 -21.63 -17.68
C PRO A 86 24.49 -21.88 -18.15
N THR A 87 25.47 -21.47 -17.35
CA THR A 87 26.88 -21.74 -17.64
C THR A 87 27.30 -23.01 -16.94
N GLU A 88 27.95 -23.92 -17.67
CA GLU A 88 28.51 -25.14 -17.10
C GLU A 88 29.70 -24.83 -16.18
N SER A 89 29.77 -25.51 -15.04
CA SER A 89 30.89 -25.36 -14.11
C SER A 89 32.12 -26.12 -14.61
N CYS A 90 33.25 -25.45 -14.74
CA CYS A 90 34.55 -26.10 -15.01
C CYS A 90 35.18 -26.75 -13.77
N LYS A 91 34.42 -26.92 -12.67
CA LYS A 91 34.94 -27.53 -11.44
C LYS A 91 35.09 -29.05 -11.66
N PRO A 92 36.21 -29.66 -11.23
CA PRO A 92 36.34 -31.11 -11.29
C PRO A 92 35.25 -31.80 -10.46
N LEU A 93 34.79 -32.95 -10.95
CA LEU A 93 33.84 -33.79 -10.24
C LEU A 93 34.43 -34.21 -8.90
N ASN A 94 33.63 -34.15 -7.84
CA ASN A 94 34.04 -34.57 -6.51
C ASN A 94 33.91 -36.10 -6.41
N GLU A 95 34.84 -36.81 -7.04
CA GLU A 95 34.90 -38.27 -6.99
C GLU A 95 35.72 -38.74 -5.80
N ALA A 96 35.22 -39.74 -5.08
CA ALA A 96 35.97 -40.37 -4.00
C ALA A 96 37.17 -41.13 -4.58
N LEU A 97 38.38 -40.85 -4.07
CA LEU A 97 39.60 -41.53 -4.47
C LEU A 97 39.48 -43.04 -4.17
N LYS A 98 39.52 -43.87 -5.23
CA LYS A 98 39.54 -45.33 -5.12
C LYS A 98 41.00 -45.80 -5.12
N SER A 99 41.48 -46.39 -4.04
CA SER A 99 42.76 -47.11 -4.03
C SER A 99 42.55 -48.55 -4.49
N SER A 100 43.43 -49.04 -5.37
CA SER A 100 43.50 -50.47 -5.74
C SER A 100 44.30 -51.30 -4.74
N VAL A 101 44.96 -50.65 -3.77
CA VAL A 101 45.77 -51.30 -2.74
C VAL A 101 44.83 -51.97 -1.72
N PRO A 102 45.00 -53.28 -1.46
CA PRO A 102 44.26 -53.98 -0.42
C PRO A 102 44.52 -53.36 0.96
N LEU A 103 43.50 -53.35 1.81
CA LEU A 103 43.63 -52.90 3.18
C LEU A 103 44.43 -53.94 3.99
N ASP A 104 45.45 -53.49 4.72
CA ASP A 104 46.15 -54.32 5.70
C ASP A 104 45.33 -54.36 6.98
N ASP A 105 44.59 -55.46 7.19
CA ASP A 105 43.69 -55.66 8.32
C ASP A 105 44.38 -56.35 9.51
N VAL A 106 45.70 -56.55 9.44
CA VAL A 106 46.45 -57.26 10.47
C VAL A 106 46.75 -56.34 11.63
N THR A 107 46.37 -56.78 12.83
CA THR A 107 46.66 -56.07 14.08
C THR A 107 47.79 -56.75 14.84
N MET A 108 48.49 -56.00 15.67
CA MET A 108 49.50 -56.56 16.57
C MET A 108 48.93 -57.68 17.45
N TYR A 109 47.67 -57.54 17.89
CA TYR A 109 46.99 -58.54 18.71
C TYR A 109 46.77 -59.85 17.95
N SER A 110 46.29 -59.81 16.71
CA SER A 110 46.06 -61.02 15.91
C SER A 110 47.34 -61.78 15.61
N ILE A 111 48.49 -61.08 15.50
CA ILE A 111 49.81 -61.70 15.34
C ILE A 111 50.29 -62.34 16.66
N GLN A 112 50.22 -61.60 17.77
CA GLN A 112 50.85 -61.99 19.03
C GLN A 112 50.04 -63.05 19.79
N PHE A 113 48.71 -62.90 19.79
CA PHE A 113 47.80 -63.71 20.60
C PHE A 113 47.22 -64.91 19.83
N THR A 114 48.12 -65.75 19.35
CA THR A 114 47.79 -67.02 18.68
C THR A 114 47.85 -68.20 19.66
N PRO A 115 47.03 -69.25 19.49
CA PRO A 115 47.06 -70.45 20.35
C PRO A 115 48.48 -71.02 20.43
N LYS A 116 49.04 -71.06 21.65
CA LYS A 116 50.36 -71.64 21.91
C LYS A 116 50.20 -73.11 22.28
N LYS A 117 51.17 -73.95 21.87
CA LYS A 117 51.21 -75.34 22.31
C LYS A 117 51.49 -75.37 23.82
N GLN A 118 50.63 -76.05 24.56
CA GLN A 118 50.83 -76.26 25.99
C GLN A 118 51.75 -77.47 26.17
N GLU A 119 52.97 -77.23 26.65
CA GLU A 119 53.91 -78.30 26.99
C GLU A 119 53.60 -78.86 28.38
N ILE A 120 53.66 -80.19 28.52
CA ILE A 120 53.46 -80.86 29.82
C ILE A 120 54.72 -80.67 30.66
N CYS A 121 54.56 -80.20 31.90
CA CYS A 121 55.69 -80.01 32.81
C CYS A 121 56.43 -81.35 33.06
N PRO A 122 57.77 -81.40 32.89
CA PRO A 122 58.54 -82.63 33.13
C PRO A 122 58.36 -83.22 34.54
N ALA A 123 58.11 -82.39 35.55
CA ALA A 123 57.86 -82.84 36.92
C ALA A 123 56.53 -83.61 37.10
N SER A 124 55.63 -83.56 36.10
CA SER A 124 54.40 -84.37 36.09
C SER A 124 54.68 -85.85 35.83
N TYR A 125 55.85 -86.20 35.27
CA TYR A 125 56.21 -87.59 34.98
C TYR A 125 56.88 -88.22 36.21
N PRO A 126 56.52 -89.46 36.59
CA PRO A 126 57.23 -90.20 37.65
C PRO A 126 58.68 -90.52 37.28
N SER A 127 58.98 -90.58 35.98
CA SER A 127 60.32 -90.62 35.41
C SER A 127 60.35 -89.71 34.18
N PRO A 128 60.88 -88.48 34.27
CA PRO A 128 60.86 -87.53 33.17
C PRO A 128 61.68 -88.04 31.97
N PRO A 129 61.10 -88.04 30.75
CA PRO A 129 61.82 -88.48 29.56
C PRO A 129 63.04 -87.58 29.29
N GLY A 130 64.19 -88.19 28.98
CA GLY A 130 65.45 -87.47 28.76
C GLY A 130 66.24 -87.14 30.04
N TYR A 131 65.81 -87.65 31.19
CA TYR A 131 66.53 -87.54 32.46
C TYR A 131 66.81 -88.92 33.06
N ILE A 132 67.93 -89.06 33.76
CA ILE A 132 68.30 -90.27 34.50
C ILE A 132 68.20 -89.97 36.00
N PHE A 133 67.62 -90.89 36.75
CA PHE A 133 67.57 -90.81 38.21
C PHE A 133 68.98 -90.88 38.81
N GLU A 134 69.30 -89.96 39.71
CA GLU A 134 70.62 -89.83 40.32
C GLU A 134 70.62 -90.33 41.77
N ASN A 135 69.83 -89.70 42.64
CA ASN A 135 69.75 -90.08 44.05
C ASN A 135 68.44 -89.62 44.70
N THR A 136 68.09 -90.17 45.86
CA THR A 136 67.01 -89.71 46.73
C THR A 136 67.58 -89.08 47.99
N ASN A 137 67.15 -87.87 48.34
CA ASN A 137 67.56 -87.23 49.59
C ASN A 137 66.92 -87.90 50.81
N SER A 138 67.43 -87.61 52.00
CA SER A 138 66.87 -88.08 53.29
C SER A 138 65.41 -87.70 53.52
N GLN A 139 64.90 -86.69 52.81
CA GLN A 139 63.51 -86.24 52.81
C GLN A 139 62.61 -86.97 51.77
N GLY A 140 63.15 -87.91 50.99
CA GLY A 140 62.41 -88.68 49.98
C GLY A 140 62.29 -88.04 48.60
N HIS A 141 62.92 -86.88 48.36
CA HIS A 141 62.95 -86.23 47.04
C HIS A 141 63.87 -86.96 46.07
N LYS A 142 63.36 -87.29 44.88
CA LYS A 142 64.11 -87.92 43.78
C LYS A 142 64.78 -86.86 42.91
N PHE A 143 66.09 -86.94 42.73
CA PHE A 143 66.86 -86.07 41.85
C PHE A 143 67.13 -86.75 40.51
N PHE A 144 67.02 -85.97 39.45
CA PHE A 144 67.18 -86.43 38.08
C PHE A 144 68.16 -85.52 37.34
N ARG A 145 69.12 -86.13 36.63
CA ARG A 145 70.10 -85.41 35.78
C ARG A 145 69.71 -85.52 34.31
N LYS A 146 69.84 -84.43 33.55
CA LYS A 146 69.53 -84.42 32.12
C LYS A 146 70.54 -85.29 31.35
N ILE A 147 70.05 -86.15 30.46
CA ILE A 147 70.92 -86.90 29.55
C ILE A 147 71.47 -85.89 28.53
N ILE A 148 72.77 -85.64 28.57
CA ILE A 148 73.46 -84.90 27.51
C ILE A 148 73.80 -85.93 26.44
N PRO A 149 73.14 -85.93 25.27
CA PRO A 149 73.55 -86.80 24.17
C PRO A 149 74.98 -86.41 23.77
N ALA A 150 75.89 -87.38 23.74
CA ALA A 150 77.23 -87.18 23.20
C ALA A 150 77.07 -86.80 21.72
N VAL A 151 77.28 -85.52 21.41
CA VAL A 151 77.29 -85.03 20.03
C VAL A 151 78.49 -85.69 19.35
N LYS A 152 78.25 -86.69 18.50
CA LYS A 152 79.24 -87.13 17.52
C LYS A 152 79.48 -85.96 16.58
N ALA A 153 80.64 -85.33 16.69
CA ALA A 153 81.13 -84.38 15.72
C ALA A 153 81.34 -85.13 14.39
N PHE A 154 80.56 -84.78 13.38
CA PHE A 154 80.84 -85.01 11.98
C PHE A 154 80.72 -83.68 11.26
#